data_AF-A0AAD9MN66-F1
#
_entry.id   AF-A0AAD9MN66-F1
#
_cell.length_a   1.000
_cell.length_b   1.000
_cell.length_c   1.000
_cell.angle_alpha   90.00
_cell.angle_beta   90.00
_cell.angle_gamma   90.00
#
_symmetry.space_group_name_H-M   'P 1'
#
loop_
_entity.id
_entity.type
_entity.pdbx_description
1 polymer ?
#
loop_
_entity_poly.entity_id
_entity_poly.type
_entity_poly.pdbx_seq_one_letter_code
_entity_poly.pdbx_strand_id
1 'polypeptide(L)'
;MEEAVFRGFLQPSLGKHVPPAAAIGLSSLAFALIHATPNELPQLAALGALLGWTYQQTRSLAGPVLVHATWNAGVILFAFWAAAHLEGGAESLLPGV
;
A
#
# COMPACT_ATOMS: atom_id res chain seq x y z
N MET A 1 -11.67 -2.79 0.18
CA MET A 1 -12.46 -1.56 -0.08
C MET A 1 -11.64 -0.51 -0.80
N GLU A 2 -10.37 -0.33 -0.43
CA GLU A 2 -9.49 0.73 -0.93
C GLU A 2 -9.39 0.79 -2.47
N GLU A 3 -9.10 -0.31 -3.15
CA GLU A 3 -8.98 -0.28 -4.63
C GLU A 3 -10.26 0.14 -5.34
N ALA A 4 -11.44 -0.17 -4.79
CA ALA A 4 -12.70 0.28 -5.37
C ALA A 4 -12.84 1.82 -5.27
N VAL A 5 -12.38 2.42 -4.17
CA VAL A 5 -12.41 3.87 -3.97
C VAL A 5 -11.34 4.56 -4.83
N PHE A 6 -10.08 4.11 -4.74
CA PHE A 6 -8.97 4.80 -5.38
C PHE A 6 -8.86 4.49 -6.89
N ARG A 7 -9.00 3.23 -7.29
CA ARG A 7 -8.89 2.81 -8.70
C ARG A 7 -10.24 2.69 -9.40
N GLY A 8 -11.29 2.32 -8.67
CA GLY A 8 -12.64 2.20 -9.22
C GLY A 8 -13.34 3.56 -9.39
N PHE A 9 -13.01 4.54 -8.54
CA PHE A 9 -13.71 5.83 -8.52
C PHE A 9 -12.79 7.05 -8.69
N LEU A 10 -11.83 7.27 -7.78
CA LEU A 10 -11.07 8.52 -7.72
C LEU A 10 -10.17 8.70 -8.95
N GLN A 11 -9.30 7.75 -9.25
CA GLN A 11 -8.37 7.83 -10.39
C GLN A 11 -9.11 7.96 -11.74
N PRO A 12 -10.16 7.16 -12.06
CA PRO A 12 -10.97 7.37 -13.26
C PRO A 12 -11.65 8.74 -13.31
N SER A 13 -12.13 9.25 -12.17
CA SER A 13 -12.78 10.57 -12.11
C SER A 13 -11.80 11.71 -12.36
N LEU A 14 -10.58 11.61 -11.80
CA LEU A 14 -9.48 12.53 -12.10
C LEU A 14 -9.07 12.44 -13.57
N GLY A 15 -8.98 11.23 -14.13
CA GLY A 15 -8.61 10.98 -15.52
C GLY A 15 -9.56 11.59 -16.57
N LYS A 16 -10.74 12.06 -16.17
CA LYS A 16 -11.64 12.86 -17.03
C LYS A 16 -11.17 14.32 -17.21
N HIS A 17 -10.30 14.80 -16.33
CA HIS A 17 -9.92 16.22 -16.24
C HIS A 17 -8.41 16.45 -16.38
N VAL A 18 -7.58 15.45 -16.09
CA VAL A 18 -6.12 15.55 -16.14
C VAL A 18 -5.48 14.36 -16.87
N PRO A 19 -4.23 14.48 -17.37
CA PRO A 19 -3.54 13.38 -18.02
C PRO A 19 -3.38 12.15 -17.10
N PRO A 20 -3.24 10.93 -17.66
CA PRO A 20 -3.16 9.70 -16.87
C PRO A 20 -2.10 9.70 -15.77
N ALA A 21 -0.91 10.23 -16.06
CA ALA A 21 0.18 10.32 -15.08
C ALA A 21 -0.19 11.21 -13.88
N ALA A 22 -0.89 12.33 -14.11
CA ALA A 22 -1.37 13.21 -13.06
C ALA A 22 -2.50 12.56 -12.25
N ALA A 23 -3.43 11.85 -12.91
CA ALA A 23 -4.49 11.11 -12.22
C ALA A 23 -3.94 10.01 -11.30
N ILE A 24 -2.91 9.28 -11.75
CA ILE A 24 -2.17 8.32 -10.91
C ILE A 24 -1.53 9.05 -9.74
N GLY A 25 -0.71 10.08 -10.00
CA GLY A 25 0.02 10.80 -8.95
C GLY A 25 -0.90 11.37 -7.86
N LEU A 26 -1.95 12.09 -8.26
CA LEU A 26 -2.92 12.68 -7.33
C LEU A 26 -3.68 11.63 -6.52
N SER A 27 -4.13 10.54 -7.16
CA SER A 27 -4.82 9.47 -6.45
C SER A 27 -3.89 8.71 -5.49
N SER A 28 -2.61 8.57 -5.82
CA SER A 28 -1.61 7.91 -4.96
C SER A 28 -1.23 8.75 -3.75
N LEU A 29 -1.13 10.07 -3.93
CA LEU A 29 -0.93 11.00 -2.82
C LEU A 29 -2.15 11.00 -1.89
N ALA A 30 -3.37 11.04 -2.44
CA ALA A 30 -4.58 10.92 -1.64
C ALA A 30 -4.60 9.61 -0.85
N PHE A 31 -4.30 8.48 -1.50
CA PHE A 31 -4.19 7.17 -0.85
C PHE A 31 -3.24 7.21 0.35
N ALA A 32 -2.01 7.71 0.17
CA ALA A 32 -1.03 7.79 1.24
C ALA A 32 -1.49 8.70 2.40
N LEU A 33 -2.07 9.86 2.08
CA LEU A 33 -2.47 10.84 3.08
C LEU A 33 -3.62 10.35 3.99
N ILE A 34 -4.57 9.55 3.49
CA ILE A 34 -5.68 9.07 4.34
C ILE A 34 -5.24 8.09 5.42
N HIS A 35 -4.08 7.45 5.25
CA HIS A 35 -3.55 6.48 6.21
C HIS A 35 -3.01 7.14 7.48
N ALA A 36 -2.80 8.46 7.45
CA ALA A 36 -2.39 9.26 8.63
C ALA A 36 -1.12 8.75 9.33
N THR A 37 -0.20 8.12 8.58
CA THR A 37 1.08 7.61 9.07
C THR A 37 2.25 8.33 8.37
N PRO A 38 2.76 9.45 8.92
CA PRO A 38 3.75 10.29 8.24
C PRO A 38 5.02 9.54 7.80
N ASN A 39 5.51 8.62 8.63
CA ASN A 39 6.69 7.80 8.34
C ASN A 39 6.48 6.84 7.16
N GLU A 40 5.22 6.50 6.87
CA GLU A 40 4.86 5.56 5.81
C GLU A 40 4.42 6.28 4.53
N LEU A 41 4.30 7.61 4.54
CA LEU A 41 3.87 8.37 3.36
C LEU A 41 4.68 8.02 2.09
N PRO A 42 6.03 7.95 2.11
CA PRO A 42 6.79 7.63 0.90
C PRO A 42 6.45 6.24 0.35
N GLN A 43 6.34 5.23 1.22
CA GLN A 43 6.08 3.85 0.80
C GLN A 43 4.63 3.64 0.34
N LEU A 44 3.66 4.28 1.01
CA LEU A 44 2.25 4.24 0.61
C LEU A 44 2.01 5.01 -0.69
N ALA A 45 2.68 6.13 -0.92
CA ALA A 45 2.61 6.85 -2.18
C ALA A 45 3.20 6.03 -3.34
N ALA A 46 4.33 5.34 -3.10
CA ALA A 46 4.94 4.44 -4.08
C ALA A 46 4.04 3.24 -4.40
N LEU A 47 3.48 2.58 -3.38
CA LEU A 47 2.49 1.51 -3.57
C LEU A 47 1.28 2.02 -4.34
N GLY A 48 0.73 3.17 -3.95
CA GLY A 48 -0.37 3.82 -4.65
C GLY A 48 -0.07 4.04 -6.13
N ALA A 49 1.15 4.48 -6.47
CA ALA A 49 1.57 4.70 -7.85
C ALA A 49 1.66 3.40 -8.65
N LEU A 50 2.20 2.34 -8.05
CA LEU A 50 2.23 1.00 -8.64
C LEU A 50 0.82 0.48 -8.93
N LEU A 51 -0.08 0.55 -7.94
CA LEU A 51 -1.48 0.15 -8.08
C LEU A 51 -2.20 0.96 -9.17
N GLY A 52 -1.97 2.28 -9.17
CA GLY A 52 -2.54 3.18 -10.16
C GLY A 52 -2.06 2.90 -11.57
N TRP A 53 -0.78 2.58 -11.73
CA TRP A 53 -0.21 2.16 -13.01
C TRP A 53 -0.77 0.80 -13.47
N THR A 54 -0.82 -0.21 -12.58
CA THR A 54 -1.41 -1.52 -12.90
C THR A 54 -2.87 -1.38 -13.34
N TYR A 55 -3.66 -0.56 -12.66
CA TYR A 55 -5.04 -0.26 -13.09
C TYR A 55 -5.07 0.43 -14.45
N GLN A 56 -4.20 1.42 -14.68
CA GLN A 56 -4.16 2.17 -15.93
C GLN A 56 -3.90 1.28 -17.14
N GLN A 57 -3.02 0.28 -16.99
CA GLN A 57 -2.66 -0.66 -18.05
C GLN A 57 -3.73 -1.73 -18.29
N THR A 58 -4.35 -2.24 -17.21
CA THR A 58 -5.25 -3.41 -17.30
C THR A 58 -6.72 -3.04 -17.39
N ARG A 59 -7.09 -1.84 -16.91
CA ARG A 59 -8.48 -1.40 -16.69
C ARG A 59 -9.32 -2.40 -15.87
N SER A 60 -8.65 -3.20 -15.04
CA SER A 60 -9.26 -4.19 -14.16
C SER A 60 -8.85 -3.92 -12.72
N LEU A 61 -9.77 -4.15 -11.78
CA LEU A 61 -9.45 -4.08 -10.35
C LEU A 61 -8.69 -5.31 -9.86
N ALA A 62 -8.71 -6.43 -10.58
CA ALA A 62 -8.06 -7.67 -10.13
C ALA A 62 -6.55 -7.48 -9.96
N GLY A 63 -5.87 -6.82 -10.91
CA GLY A 63 -4.43 -6.56 -10.83
C GLY A 63 -4.04 -5.74 -9.60
N PRO A 64 -4.59 -4.52 -9.41
CA PRO A 64 -4.36 -3.73 -8.21
C PRO A 64 -4.71 -4.47 -6.92
N VAL A 65 -5.83 -5.19 -6.87
CA VAL A 65 -6.22 -5.97 -5.68
C VAL A 65 -5.18 -7.02 -5.34
N LEU A 66 -4.64 -7.75 -6.32
CA LEU A 66 -3.61 -8.76 -6.09
C LEU A 66 -2.29 -8.14 -5.61
N VAL A 67 -1.86 -7.04 -6.23
CA VAL A 67 -0.64 -6.31 -5.82
C VAL A 67 -0.79 -5.80 -4.39
N HIS A 68 -1.92 -5.17 -4.07
CA HIS A 68 -2.19 -4.64 -2.73
C HIS A 68 -2.28 -5.77 -1.69
N ALA A 69 -3.01 -6.85 -1.99
CA ALA A 69 -3.09 -8.00 -1.10
C ALA A 69 -1.71 -8.63 -0.84
N THR A 70 -0.85 -8.69 -1.86
CA THR A 70 0.52 -9.19 -1.73
C THR A 70 1.36 -8.30 -0.81
N TRP A 71 1.27 -6.98 -0.98
CA TRP A 71 1.93 -6.03 -0.08
C TRP A 71 1.48 -6.20 1.37
N ASN A 72 0.16 -6.25 1.61
CA ASN A 72 -0.40 -6.41 2.96
C ASN A 72 0.02 -7.74 3.59
N ALA A 73 0.00 -8.83 2.83
CA ALA A 73 0.51 -10.11 3.30
C ALA A 73 1.99 -10.03 3.68
N GLY A 74 2.82 -9.37 2.86
CA GLY A 74 4.23 -9.14 3.15
C GLY A 74 4.45 -8.37 4.45
N VAL A 75 3.71 -7.28 4.67
CA VAL A 75 3.78 -6.47 5.90
C VAL A 75 3.40 -7.32 7.13
N ILE A 76 2.31 -8.08 7.05
CA ILE A 76 1.85 -8.94 8.14
C ILE A 76 2.88 -10.03 8.46
N LEU A 77 3.38 -10.73 7.44
CA LEU A 77 4.40 -11.77 7.61
C LEU A 77 5.69 -11.21 8.19
N PHE A 78 6.14 -10.06 7.71
CA PHE A 78 7.32 -9.39 8.26
C PHE A 78 7.10 -8.98 9.72
N ALA A 79 5.92 -8.46 10.07
CA ALA A 79 5.60 -8.09 11.45
C ALA A 79 5.65 -9.30 12.39
N PHE A 80 5.09 -10.46 11.99
CA PHE A 80 5.17 -11.69 12.77
C PHE A 80 6.60 -12.23 12.87
N TRP A 81 7.35 -12.21 11.76
CA TRP A 81 8.77 -12.59 11.78
C TRP A 81 9.56 -11.69 12.73
N ALA A 82 9.39 -10.37 12.65
CA ALA A 82 10.08 -9.42 13.51
C ALA A 82 9.73 -9.62 14.98
N ALA A 83 8.43 -9.78 15.31
CA ALA A 83 7.99 -10.06 16.67
C ALA A 83 8.66 -11.32 17.25
N ALA A 84 8.68 -12.43 16.50
CA ALA A 84 9.29 -13.68 16.94
C ALA A 84 10.81 -13.56 17.23
N HIS A 85 11.53 -12.72 16.48
CA HIS A 85 12.98 -12.56 16.64
C HIS A 85 13.36 -11.48 17.67
N LEU A 86 12.47 -10.51 17.92
CA LEU A 86 12.65 -9.52 18.98
C LEU A 86 12.30 -10.11 20.36
N GLU A 87 11.29 -10.98 20.44
CA GLU A 87 10.94 -11.71 21.67
C GLU A 87 11.98 -12.80 22.01
N GLY A 88 12.44 -13.58 21.03
CA GLY A 88 13.52 -14.56 21.24
C GLY A 88 14.87 -13.91 21.63
N GLY A 89 15.09 -12.65 21.25
CA GLY A 89 16.23 -11.85 21.70
C GLY A 89 16.13 -11.43 23.17
N ALA A 90 14.92 -11.20 23.68
CA ALA A 90 14.68 -10.82 25.08
C ALA A 90 14.85 -12.02 26.04
N GLU A 91 14.38 -13.21 25.65
CA GLU A 91 14.58 -14.44 26.45
C GLU A 91 16.06 -14.86 26.51
N SER A 92 16.85 -14.59 25.47
CA SER A 92 18.29 -14.90 25.46
C SER A 92 19.16 -13.94 26.28
N LEU A 93 18.65 -12.75 26.62
CA LEU A 93 19.31 -11.77 27.49
C LEU A 93 18.98 -11.97 28.98
N LEU A 94 17.92 -12.71 29.31
CA LEU A 94 17.55 -13.08 30.68
C LEU A 94 17.27 -14.58 30.82
N PRO A 95 18.23 -15.47 30.51
CA PRO A 95 18.02 -16.90 30.70
C PRO A 95 18.08 -17.22 32.20
N GLY A 96 16.92 -17.47 32.81
CA GLY A 96 16.84 -18.08 34.15
C GLY A 96 16.59 -17.15 35.34
N VAL A 97 15.83 -16.06 35.17
CA VAL A 97 14.98 -15.52 36.26
C VAL A 97 13.60 -16.17 36.22
#